data_AF-A0A2N1KN99-F1
#
_entry.id   AF-A0A2N1KN99-F1
#
_cell.length_a   1.000
_cell.length_b   1.000
_cell.length_c   1.000
_cell.angle_alpha   90.00
_cell.angle_beta   90.00
_cell.angle_gamma   90.00
#
_symmetry.space_group_name_H-M   'P 1'
#
loop_
_entity.id
_entity.type
_entity.pdbx_description
1 polymer ?
#
loop_
_entity_poly.entity_id
_entity_poly.type
_entity_poly.pdbx_seq_one_letter_code
_entity_poly.pdbx_strand_id
1 'polypeptide(L)'
;MAFRYASLIETKRAEIKSIEGSNPQLYKEFAGEIQRLEVDYQNLRSELSQTPNQEEIVEAMIQNLQMQLDILNRQLQIIQKISKPSHEKTI
;
A
#
# COMPACT_ATOMS: atom_id res chain seq x y z
N MET A 1 -16.16 6.72 -0.72
CA MET A 1 -14.97 6.27 -1.48
C MET A 1 -13.78 5.95 -0.58
N ALA A 2 -13.38 6.84 0.35
CA ALA A 2 -12.25 6.61 1.26
C ALA A 2 -12.28 5.27 2.02
N PHE A 3 -13.44 4.88 2.59
CA PHE A 3 -13.60 3.59 3.28
C PHE A 3 -13.31 2.37 2.40
N ARG A 4 -13.63 2.44 1.10
CA ARG A 4 -13.32 1.33 0.16
C ARG A 4 -11.82 1.19 -0.07
N TYR A 5 -11.11 2.32 -0.22
CA TYR A 5 -9.65 2.29 -0.37
C TYR A 5 -8.97 1.77 0.89
N ALA A 6 -9.39 2.22 2.07
CA ALA A 6 -8.81 1.76 3.33
C ALA A 6 -8.94 0.23 3.49
N SER A 7 -10.12 -0.34 3.21
CA SER A 7 -10.33 -1.79 3.27
C SER A 7 -9.46 -2.56 2.28
N LEU A 8 -9.32 -2.07 1.04
CA LEU A 8 -8.44 -2.68 0.04
C LEU A 8 -6.95 -2.60 0.40
N ILE A 9 -6.52 -1.46 0.95
CA ILE A 9 -5.15 -1.25 1.42
C ILE A 9 -4.80 -2.25 2.52
N GLU A 10 -5.67 -2.39 3.53
CA GLU A 10 -5.45 -3.34 4.62
C GLU A 10 -5.38 -4.80 4.13
N THR A 11 -6.24 -5.15 3.18
CA THR A 11 -6.21 -6.48 2.56
C THR A 11 -4.87 -6.75 1.87
N LYS A 12 -4.37 -5.79 1.08
CA LYS A 12 -3.09 -5.92 0.36
C LYS A 12 -1.88 -5.91 1.29
N ARG A 13 -1.92 -5.14 2.37
CA ARG A 13 -0.89 -5.16 3.42
C ARG A 13 -0.82 -6.54 4.08
N ALA A 14 -1.96 -7.17 4.36
CA ALA A 14 -2.01 -8.53 4.89
C ALA A 14 -1.44 -9.56 3.90
N GLU A 15 -1.72 -9.42 2.60
CA GLU A 15 -1.11 -10.26 1.56
C GLU A 15 0.42 -10.09 1.51
N ILE A 16 0.94 -8.86 1.58
CA ILE A 16 2.39 -8.60 1.61
C ILE A 16 3.02 -9.18 2.89
N LYS A 17 2.33 -9.13 4.03
CA LYS A 17 2.83 -9.74 5.26
C LYS A 17 3.03 -11.25 5.14
N SER A 18 2.29 -11.94 4.27
CA SER A 18 2.44 -13.39 4.07
C SER A 18 3.84 -13.80 3.57
N ILE A 19 4.61 -12.89 2.96
CA ILE A 19 5.97 -13.18 2.50
C ILE A 19 7.05 -13.01 3.58
N GLU A 20 6.70 -12.55 4.79
CA GLU A 20 7.65 -12.33 5.89
C GLU A 20 8.51 -13.58 6.19
N GLY A 21 7.89 -14.77 6.15
CA GLY A 21 8.61 -16.03 6.40
C GLY A 21 9.43 -16.55 5.23
N SER A 22 9.01 -16.29 3.98
CA SER A 22 9.67 -16.84 2.78
C SER A 22 10.69 -15.89 2.15
N ASN A 23 10.51 -14.58 2.31
CA ASN A 23 11.40 -13.55 1.81
C ASN A 23 11.47 -12.36 2.80
N PRO A 24 12.11 -12.54 3.98
CA PRO A 24 12.12 -11.54 5.04
C PRO A 24 12.79 -10.22 4.65
N GLN A 25 13.80 -10.27 3.76
CA GLN A 25 14.47 -9.06 3.28
C GLN A 25 13.53 -8.20 2.43
N LEU A 26 12.84 -8.82 1.46
CA LEU A 26 11.86 -8.11 0.62
C LEU A 26 10.69 -7.59 1.46
N TYR A 27 10.21 -8.38 2.43
CA TYR A 27 9.18 -7.94 3.36
C TYR A 27 9.62 -6.68 4.11
N LYS A 28 10.84 -6.64 4.65
CA LYS A 28 11.36 -5.48 5.39
C LYS A 28 11.39 -4.21 4.54
N GLU A 29 11.77 -4.32 3.27
CA GLU A 29 11.78 -3.19 2.33
C GLU A 29 10.36 -2.66 2.09
N PHE A 30 9.42 -3.57 1.78
CA PHE A 30 8.02 -3.18 1.54
C PHE A 30 7.33 -2.66 2.81
N ALA A 31 7.61 -3.25 3.97
CA ALA A 31 7.07 -2.80 5.26
C ALA A 31 7.51 -1.37 5.59
N GLY A 32 8.76 -1.00 5.27
CA GLY A 32 9.25 0.38 5.45
C GLY A 32 8.53 1.39 4.53
N GLU A 33 8.23 1.01 3.29
CA GLU A 33 7.39 1.82 2.39
C GLU A 33 5.96 1.96 2.91
N ILE A 34 5.34 0.86 3.33
CA ILE A 34 3.99 0.86 3.90
C ILE A 34 3.91 1.76 5.13
N GLN A 35 4.91 1.72 6.01
CA GLN A 35 4.96 2.56 7.19
C GLN A 35 5.01 4.06 6.84
N ARG A 36 5.78 4.43 5.80
CA ARG A 36 5.82 5.83 5.33
C ARG A 36 4.46 6.28 4.80
N LEU A 37 3.81 5.44 3.99
CA LEU A 37 2.47 5.72 3.46
C LEU A 37 1.42 5.91 4.58
N GLU A 38 1.51 5.13 5.65
CA GLU A 38 0.64 5.28 6.82
C GLU A 38 0.86 6.63 7.52
N VAL A 39 2.12 7.02 7.73
CA VAL A 39 2.46 8.30 8.36
C VAL A 39 1.92 9.47 7.53
N ASP A 40 2.09 9.44 6.21
CA ASP A 40 1.58 10.50 5.32
C ASP A 40 0.05 10.64 5.42
N TYR A 41 -0.67 9.53 5.47
CA TYR A 41 -2.13 9.55 5.64
C TYR A 41 -2.55 10.10 7.01
N GLN A 42 -1.87 9.71 8.10
CA GLN A 42 -2.18 10.21 9.43
C GLN A 42 -1.91 11.71 9.55
N ASN A 43 -0.88 12.23 8.87
CA ASN A 43 -0.61 13.66 8.81
C ASN A 43 -1.76 14.43 8.15
N LEU A 44 -2.23 13.97 6.98
CA LEU A 44 -3.39 14.58 6.30
C LEU A 44 -4.66 14.51 7.17
N ARG A 45 -4.86 13.40 7.88
CA ARG A 45 -6.00 13.24 8.80
C ARG A 45 -5.92 14.19 9.98
N SER A 46 -4.72 14.41 10.52
CA SER A 46 -4.50 15.38 11.59
C SER A 46 -4.79 16.80 11.09
N GLU A 47 -4.31 17.15 9.90
CA GLU A 47 -4.54 18.45 9.27
C GLU A 47 -6.04 18.72 9.02
N LEU A 48 -6.79 17.72 8.56
CA LEU A 48 -8.24 17.82 8.34
C LEU A 48 -9.01 18.30 9.59
N SER A 49 -8.57 17.86 10.78
CA SER A 49 -9.21 18.22 12.04
C SER A 49 -8.89 19.65 12.50
N GLN A 50 -7.86 20.28 11.92
CA GLN A 50 -7.32 21.57 12.34
C GLN A 50 -7.63 22.69 11.34
N THR A 51 -8.04 22.38 10.10
CA THR A 51 -8.20 23.38 9.03
C THR A 51 -9.65 23.68 8.68
N PRO A 52 -9.98 24.93 8.31
CA PRO A 52 -11.30 25.29 7.79
C PRO A 52 -11.56 24.74 6.37
N ASN A 53 -10.49 24.51 5.60
CA ASN A 53 -10.56 24.09 4.20
C ASN A 53 -10.61 22.56 4.07
N GLN A 54 -11.67 21.96 4.61
CA GLN A 54 -11.78 20.50 4.75
C GLN A 54 -11.88 19.77 3.40
N GLU A 55 -12.48 20.39 2.38
CA GLU A 55 -12.68 19.76 1.08
C GLU A 55 -11.35 19.46 0.37
N GLU A 56 -10.43 20.43 0.35
CA GLU A 56 -9.10 20.26 -0.27
C GLU A 56 -8.29 19.15 0.44
N ILE A 57 -8.37 19.10 1.78
CA ILE A 57 -7.69 18.05 2.55
C ILE A 57 -8.32 16.67 2.27
N VAL A 58 -9.65 16.57 2.18
CA VAL A 58 -10.32 15.31 1.83
C VAL A 58 -9.90 14.83 0.44
N GLU A 59 -9.77 15.74 -0.53
CA GLU A 59 -9.28 15.38 -1.87
C GLU A 59 -7.84 14.87 -1.82
N ALA A 60 -6.94 15.56 -1.11
CA ALA A 60 -5.56 15.12 -0.90
C ALA A 60 -5.49 13.74 -0.22
N MET A 61 -6.38 13.47 0.76
CA MET A 61 -6.48 12.16 1.41
C MET A 61 -6.93 11.06 0.43
N ILE A 62 -7.88 11.34 -0.47
CA ILE A 62 -8.31 10.38 -1.50
C ILE A 62 -7.17 10.09 -2.47
N GLN A 63 -6.47 11.12 -2.94
CA GLN A 63 -5.31 10.97 -3.82
C GLN A 63 -4.18 10.17 -3.14
N ASN A 64 -3.93 10.44 -1.86
CA ASN A 64 -2.98 9.67 -1.06
C ASN A 64 -3.38 8.19 -1.03
N LEU A 65 -4.64 7.87 -0.72
CA LEU A 65 -5.14 6.48 -0.71
C LEU A 65 -5.05 5.79 -2.07
N GLN A 66 -5.27 6.51 -3.17
CA GLN A 66 -5.09 5.97 -4.53
C GLN A 66 -3.62 5.62 -4.80
N MET A 67 -2.70 6.52 -4.44
CA MET A 67 -1.26 6.29 -4.57
C MET A 67 -0.80 5.09 -3.73
N GLN A 68 -1.29 4.96 -2.50
CA GLN A 68 -1.01 3.80 -1.66
C GLN A 68 -1.44 2.50 -2.33
N LEU A 69 -2.65 2.48 -2.91
CA LEU A 69 -3.17 1.31 -3.59
C LEU A 69 -2.30 0.90 -4.79
N ASP A 70 -1.84 1.87 -5.57
CA ASP A 70 -0.96 1.63 -6.73
C ASP A 70 0.40 1.06 -6.32
N ILE A 71 0.99 1.56 -5.24
CA ILE A 71 2.26 1.06 -4.70
C ILE A 71 2.09 -0.39 -4.22
N LEU A 72 1.05 -0.66 -3.43
CA LEU A 72 0.75 -2.00 -2.94
C LEU A 72 0.50 -3.00 -4.08
N ASN A 73 -0.20 -2.57 -5.13
CA ASN A 73 -0.39 -3.38 -6.33
C ASN A 73 0.93 -3.75 -7.01
N ARG A 74 1.87 -2.80 -7.12
CA ARG A 74 3.20 -3.06 -7.70
C ARG A 74 4.02 -4.01 -6.82
N GLN A 75 3.99 -3.83 -5.50
CA GLN A 75 4.66 -4.72 -4.55
C GLN A 75 4.14 -6.16 -4.67
N LEU A 76 2.82 -6.34 -4.75
CA LEU A 76 2.20 -7.65 -4.97
C LEU A 76 2.55 -8.25 -6.33
N GLN A 77 2.65 -7.44 -7.40
CA GLN A 77 3.13 -7.93 -8.69
C GLN A 77 4.58 -8.42 -8.64
N ILE A 78 5.44 -7.74 -7.88
CA ILE A 78 6.82 -8.19 -7.65
C ILE A 78 6.82 -9.52 -6.91
N ILE A 79 6.03 -9.64 -5.83
CA ILE A 79 5.86 -10.90 -5.07
C ILE A 79 5.41 -12.04 -5.99
N GLN A 80 4.43 -11.80 -6.87
CA GLN A 80 3.94 -12.82 -7.80
C GLN A 80 5.01 -13.23 -8.83
N LYS A 81 5.84 -12.29 -9.30
CA LYS A 81 6.92 -12.60 -10.25
C LYS A 81 8.01 -13.45 -9.63
N ILE A 82 8.36 -13.21 -8.37
CA ILE A 82 9.36 -14.01 -7.66
C ILE A 82 8.83 -15.36 -7.20
N SER A 83 7.51 -15.48 -6.95
CA SER A 83 6.90 -16.72 -6.45
C SER A 83 6.51 -17.69 -7.55
N LYS A 84 6.37 -17.22 -8.80
CA LYS A 84 6.17 -18.10 -9.96
C LYS A 84 7.48 -18.85 -10.26
N PRO A 85 7.53 -20.19 -10.09
CA PRO A 85 8.64 -20.96 -10.62
C PRO A 85 8.61 -20.81 -12.15
N SER A 86 9.75 -20.48 -12.76
CA SER A 86 9.91 -20.40 -14.22
C SER A 86 9.44 -21.71 -14.87
N HIS A 87 8.17 -21.77 -15.28
CA HIS A 87 7.63 -22.79 -16.19
C HIS A 87 7.53 -22.22 -17.61
N GLU A 88 8.57 -21.51 -18.05
CA GLU A 88 8.91 -21.46 -19.46
C GLU A 88 9.87 -22.62 -19.75
N LYS A 89 9.30 -23.82 -19.86
CA LYS A 89 9.84 -24.83 -20.76
C LYS A 89 9.13 -24.65 -22.09
N THR A 90 9.90 -24.15 -23.06
CA THR A 90 9.91 -24.53 -24.48
C THR A 90 8.67 -25.24 -25.00
N ILE A 91 7.96 -24.60 -25.94
CA ILE A 91 7.59 -25.22 -27.22
C ILE A 91 7.73 -24.16 -28.32
#